data_AF-A0A833D5Y8-F1
#
_entry.id   AF-A0A833D5Y8-F1
#
_cell.length_a   1.000
_cell.length_b   1.000
_cell.length_c   1.000
_cell.angle_alpha   90.00
_cell.angle_beta   90.00
_cell.angle_gamma   90.00
#
_symmetry.space_group_name_H-M   'P 1'
#
loop_
_entity.id
_entity.type
_entity.pdbx_description
1 polymer ?
#
loop_
_entity_poly.entity_id
_entity_poly.type
_entity_poly.pdbx_seq_one_letter_code
_entity_poly.pdbx_strand_id
1 'polypeptide(L)'
;MADRKHIILNTHPAKGGPQPPAIEWGAATAKARGPVIGSLKNPHQRNVIGVHSGAYGVYRALAIAAGKLDPIHRPDLTNTHPSVS
;
A
#
# COMPACT_ATOMS: atom_id res chain seq x y z
N MET A 1 -24.79 -21.53 13.86
CA MET A 1 -24.21 -20.52 12.93
C MET A 1 -22.77 -20.32 13.35
N ALA A 2 -21.80 -20.72 12.52
CA ALA A 2 -20.39 -20.59 12.86
C ALA A 2 -19.98 -19.12 12.86
N ASP A 3 -19.45 -18.67 13.99
CA ASP A 3 -18.89 -17.34 14.17
C ASP A 3 -17.78 -17.10 13.15
N ARG A 4 -17.92 -16.06 12.30
CA ARG A 4 -16.96 -15.73 11.25
C ARG A 4 -15.73 -15.09 11.89
N LYS A 5 -14.80 -15.91 12.39
CA LYS A 5 -13.51 -15.44 12.89
C LYS A 5 -12.77 -14.70 11.78
N HIS A 6 -12.46 -13.42 12.03
CA HIS A 6 -11.69 -12.58 11.14
C HIS A 6 -10.29 -13.18 10.92
N ILE A 7 -9.98 -13.57 9.69
CA ILE A 7 -8.66 -14.09 9.33
C ILE A 7 -7.76 -12.90 9.02
N ILE A 8 -6.76 -12.69 9.86
CA ILE A 8 -5.73 -11.68 9.62
C ILE A 8 -4.71 -12.28 8.64
N LEU A 9 -4.71 -11.76 7.41
CA LEU A 9 -3.85 -12.22 6.32
C LEU A 9 -2.45 -11.56 6.32
N ASN A 10 -2.17 -10.66 7.27
CA ASN A 10 -0.89 -9.98 7.35
C ASN A 10 -0.03 -10.53 8.51
N THR A 11 1.29 -10.57 8.29
CA THR A 11 2.29 -10.95 9.30
C THR A 11 2.56 -9.82 10.30
N HIS A 12 1.90 -8.67 10.13
CA HIS A 12 2.06 -7.52 11.02
C HIS A 12 0.95 -7.47 12.06
N PRO A 13 1.26 -7.57 13.36
CA PRO A 13 0.23 -7.43 14.38
C PRO A 13 -0.45 -6.07 14.24
N ALA A 14 -1.78 -6.05 14.36
CA ALA A 14 -2.54 -4.81 14.44
C ALA A 14 -2.01 -4.01 15.64
N LYS A 15 -1.24 -2.96 15.37
CA LYS A 15 -0.73 -2.08 16.42
C LYS A 15 -1.93 -1.34 17.00
N GLY A 16 -2.33 -1.69 18.22
CA GLY A 16 -3.36 -0.99 18.99
C GLY A 16 -3.00 0.49 19.10
N GLY A 17 -3.69 1.32 18.33
CA GLY A 17 -3.50 2.75 18.26
C GLY A 17 -4.72 3.39 17.60
N PRO A 18 -4.81 4.73 17.59
CA PRO A 18 -5.90 5.44 16.92
C PRO A 18 -6.06 4.94 15.50
N GLN A 19 -7.31 4.68 15.09
CA GLN A 19 -7.58 4.30 13.71
C GLN A 19 -7.16 5.45 12.80
N PRO A 20 -6.35 5.17 11.77
CA PRO A 20 -5.95 6.22 10.84
C PRO A 20 -7.18 6.74 10.08
N PRO A 21 -7.12 7.96 9.51
CA PRO A 21 -8.23 8.51 8.75
C PRO A 21 -8.72 7.53 7.67
N ALA A 22 -10.04 7.30 7.64
CA ALA A 22 -10.65 6.37 6.69
C ALA A 22 -10.44 6.86 5.24
N ILE A 23 -10.26 5.90 4.33
CA ILE A 23 -10.21 6.14 2.89
C ILE A 23 -11.45 5.51 2.26
N GLU A 24 -12.23 6.30 1.52
CA GLU A 24 -13.31 5.80 0.67
C GLU A 24 -12.73 5.38 -0.69
N TRP A 25 -12.27 4.13 -0.78
CA TRP A 25 -11.77 3.58 -2.04
C TRP A 25 -12.89 3.55 -3.10
N GLY A 26 -12.54 3.88 -4.34
CA GLY A 26 -13.52 3.98 -5.43
C GLY A 26 -14.29 5.30 -5.51
N ALA A 27 -14.09 6.24 -4.58
CA ALA A 27 -14.77 7.54 -4.64
C ALA A 27 -14.37 8.34 -5.89
N ALA A 28 -15.36 8.98 -6.52
CA ALA A 28 -15.20 9.69 -7.80
C ALA A 28 -14.25 10.89 -7.75
N THR A 29 -14.01 11.45 -6.56
CA THR A 29 -13.12 12.60 -6.38
C THR A 29 -12.15 12.39 -5.22
N ALA A 30 -10.97 13.01 -5.30
CA ALA A 30 -9.97 12.97 -4.23
C ALA A 30 -10.50 13.53 -2.90
N LYS A 31 -11.41 14.52 -2.96
CA LYS A 31 -12.03 15.12 -1.77
C LYS A 31 -13.00 14.14 -1.09
N ALA A 32 -13.77 13.37 -1.87
CA ALA A 32 -14.65 12.33 -1.35
C ALA A 32 -13.86 11.14 -0.78
N ARG A 33 -12.79 10.70 -1.48
CA ARG A 33 -11.90 9.63 -1.00
C ARG A 33 -11.26 9.93 0.35
N GLY A 34 -10.87 11.18 0.57
CA GLY A 34 -10.04 11.58 1.69
C GLY A 34 -8.52 11.46 1.43
N PRO A 35 -7.69 11.88 2.40
CA PRO A 35 -6.24 11.95 2.25
C PRO A 35 -5.58 10.57 2.31
N VAL A 36 -4.56 10.39 1.48
CA VAL A 36 -3.71 9.20 1.44
C VAL A 36 -2.43 9.52 2.23
N ILE A 37 -2.24 8.89 3.39
CA ILE A 37 -1.23 9.26 4.38
C ILE A 37 -0.20 8.15 4.53
N GLY A 38 1.02 8.39 4.04
CA GLY A 38 2.20 7.51 4.14
C GLY A 38 3.23 7.93 5.19
N SER A 39 2.81 8.61 6.27
CA SER A 39 3.73 9.25 7.23
C SER A 39 4.63 8.25 7.96
N LEU A 40 5.93 8.56 8.04
CA LEU A 40 6.90 7.90 8.93
C LEU A 40 6.96 8.56 10.31
N LYS A 41 6.72 9.88 10.39
CA LYS A 41 6.82 10.66 11.63
C LYS A 41 5.65 10.37 12.56
N ASN A 42 4.46 10.17 11.99
CA ASN A 42 3.23 9.85 12.71
C ASN A 42 2.64 8.52 12.21
N PRO A 43 3.21 7.36 12.60
CA PRO A 43 2.76 6.06 12.10
C PRO A 43 1.29 5.76 12.39
N HIS A 44 0.71 6.33 13.45
CA HIS A 44 -0.70 6.16 13.81
C HIS A 44 -1.68 6.82 12.81
N GLN A 45 -1.22 7.77 12.00
CA GLN A 45 -2.07 8.42 10.99
C GLN A 45 -1.96 7.74 9.62
N ARG A 46 -1.10 6.72 9.49
CA ARG A 46 -0.83 6.05 8.21
C ARG A 46 -2.01 5.14 7.84
N ASN A 47 -2.66 5.42 6.72
CA ASN A 47 -3.77 4.62 6.16
C ASN A 47 -3.38 3.88 4.86
N VAL A 48 -2.09 3.86 4.52
CA VAL A 48 -1.55 3.10 3.39
C VAL A 48 -0.62 1.98 3.83
N ILE A 49 -0.56 0.95 3.00
CA ILE A 49 0.42 -0.13 3.10
C ILE A 49 1.50 0.14 2.06
N GLY A 50 2.75 0.27 2.51
CA GLY A 50 3.88 0.55 1.64
C GLY A 50 5.15 0.77 2.44
N VAL A 51 6.29 0.40 1.87
CA VAL A 51 7.62 0.66 2.45
C VAL A 51 8.06 2.03 1.97
N HIS A 52 8.55 2.88 2.87
CA HIS A 52 9.15 4.15 2.47
C HIS A 52 10.36 3.89 1.55
N SER A 53 10.36 4.52 0.38
CA SER A 53 11.35 4.48 -0.71
C SER A 53 12.73 3.87 -0.37
N GLY A 54 12.88 2.54 -0.44
CA GLY A 54 14.22 1.99 -0.26
C GLY A 54 14.37 0.48 -0.42
N ALA A 55 13.59 -0.32 0.30
CA ALA A 55 13.90 -1.76 0.39
C ALA A 55 13.81 -2.49 -0.97
N TYR A 56 12.89 -2.09 -1.85
CA TYR A 56 12.80 -2.63 -3.20
C TYR A 56 13.71 -1.93 -4.23
N GLY A 57 14.32 -0.80 -3.86
CA GLY A 57 15.26 -0.08 -4.72
C GLY A 57 16.48 -0.93 -5.08
N VAL A 58 16.93 -1.79 -4.17
CA VAL A 58 18.05 -2.72 -4.40
C VAL A 58 17.70 -3.75 -5.48
N TYR A 59 16.49 -4.34 -5.44
CA TYR A 59 16.07 -5.28 -6.47
C TYR A 59 15.92 -4.61 -7.84
N ARG A 60 15.41 -3.37 -7.87
CA ARG A 60 15.36 -2.58 -9.10
C ARG A 60 16.76 -2.27 -9.64
N ALA A 61 17.69 -1.85 -8.78
CA ALA A 61 19.06 -1.57 -9.16
C ALA A 61 19.78 -2.83 -9.69
N LEU A 62 19.57 -3.98 -9.03
CA LEU A 62 20.12 -5.26 -9.48
C LEU A 62 19.53 -5.68 -10.84
N ALA A 63 18.22 -5.56 -11.03
CA ALA A 63 17.57 -5.90 -12.30
C ALA A 63 18.06 -5.01 -13.45
N ILE A 64 18.29 -3.72 -13.20
CA ILE A 64 18.89 -2.79 -14.17
C ILE A 64 20.33 -3.18 -14.48
N ALA A 65 21.17 -3.40 -13.45
CA ALA A 65 22.57 -3.77 -13.62
C ALA A 65 22.74 -5.11 -14.35
N ALA A 66 21.84 -6.07 -14.13
CA ALA A 66 21.80 -7.35 -14.82
C ALA A 66 21.18 -7.29 -16.24
N GLY A 67 20.77 -6.09 -16.71
CA GLY A 67 20.14 -5.90 -18.03
C GLY A 67 18.75 -6.53 -18.17
N LYS A 68 18.10 -6.85 -17.06
CA LYS A 68 16.76 -7.47 -17.02
C LYS A 68 15.61 -6.47 -16.92
N LEU A 69 15.92 -5.20 -16.67
CA LEU A 69 14.94 -4.12 -16.56
C LEU A 69 15.51 -2.84 -17.16
N ASP A 70 14.74 -2.16 -18.01
CA ASP A 70 15.10 -0.86 -18.55
C ASP A 70 15.11 0.20 -17.40
N PRO A 71 16.18 1.00 -17.24
CA PRO A 71 16.23 2.09 -16.26
C PRO A 71 15.07 3.08 -16.34
N ILE A 72 14.50 3.30 -17.53
CA ILE A 72 13.35 4.17 -17.78
C ILE A 72 12.03 3.41 -17.88
N HIS A 73 12.02 2.11 -17.56
CA HIS A 73 10.81 1.30 -17.53
C HIS A 73 9.72 1.95 -16.66
N ARG A 74 8.58 2.22 -17.29
CA ARG A 74 7.35 2.61 -16.61
C ARG A 74 6.56 1.33 -16.31
N PRO A 75 6.27 1.04 -15.03
CA PRO A 75 5.44 -0.11 -14.68
C PRO A 75 4.09 -0.04 -15.38
N ASP A 76 3.66 -1.15 -15.96
CA ASP A 76 2.28 -1.33 -16.37
C ASP A 76 1.43 -1.55 -15.12
N LEU A 77 0.44 -0.69 -14.91
CA LEU A 77 -0.48 -0.73 -13.78
C LEU A 77 -1.85 -1.29 -14.16
N THR A 78 -1.97 -1.88 -15.36
CA THR A 78 -3.17 -2.59 -15.77
C THR A 78 -3.49 -3.69 -14.75
N ASN A 79 -4.73 -3.75 -14.28
CA ASN A 79 -5.22 -4.69 -13.26
C ASN A 79 -4.60 -4.54 -11.84
N THR A 80 -3.95 -3.43 -11.51
CA THR A 80 -3.55 -3.16 -10.11
C THR A 80 -4.68 -2.53 -9.27
N HIS A 81 -5.90 -2.49 -9.80
CA HIS A 81 -7.07 -2.04 -9.05
C HIS A 81 -7.42 -3.07 -7.95
N PRO A 82 -7.92 -2.63 -6.78
CA PRO A 82 -8.41 -3.54 -5.76
C PRO A 82 -9.47 -4.48 -6.34
N SER A 83 -9.42 -5.77 -5.99
CA SER A 83 -10.36 -6.80 -6.48
C SER A 83 -11.80 -6.64 -5.96
N VAL A 84 -12.03 -5.64 -5.11
CA VAL A 84 -13.34 -5.33 -4.51
C VAL A 84 -13.58 -3.82 -4.63
N SER A 85 -14.73 -3.45 -5.18
CA SER A 85 -15.32 -2.10 -5.11
C SER A 85 -16.58 -2.16 -4.26
#